data_AF-A0A5B9QK50-F1
#
_entry.id   AF-A0A5B9QK50-F1
#
_cell.length_a   1.000
_cell.length_b   1.000
_cell.length_c   1.000
_cell.angle_alpha   90.00
_cell.angle_beta   90.00
_cell.angle_gamma   90.00
#
_symmetry.space_group_name_H-M   'P 1'
#
loop_
_entity.id
_entity.type
_entity.pdbx_description
1 polymer ?
#
loop_
_entity_poly.entity_id
_entity_poly.type
_entity_poly.pdbx_seq_one_letter_code
_entity_poly.pdbx_strand_id
1 'polypeptide(L)'
;MRPTHCPVCEAALAADAVLCIECGYHLERGQRVRAETSATRRREALDANPYAPIADVEPIDDRKQYRLDDQSAQRAKAIADDAFAFSTTLLLVLLFMCPFWVLAVPYAAVRFAMWCHMRRRYPELRQPNSLSPYADIAVRFDEARNRYLFAIGFPALVAALVGLLVAANSR
;
A
#
# COMPACT_ATOMS: atom_id res chain seq x y z
N MET A 1 -31.10 -12.80 -23.85
CA MET A 1 -29.97 -12.09 -24.50
C MET A 1 -28.78 -12.18 -23.57
N ARG A 2 -27.64 -12.69 -24.04
CA ARG A 2 -26.42 -12.76 -23.22
C ARG A 2 -25.71 -11.41 -23.28
N PRO A 3 -25.17 -10.88 -22.18
CA PRO A 3 -24.43 -9.63 -22.20
C PRO A 3 -23.12 -9.81 -22.99
N THR A 4 -22.91 -9.01 -24.03
CA THR A 4 -21.64 -8.95 -24.77
C THR A 4 -20.63 -7.98 -24.14
N HIS A 5 -21.08 -7.22 -23.14
CA HIS A 5 -20.31 -6.17 -22.46
C HIS A 5 -20.40 -6.30 -20.95
N CYS A 6 -19.35 -5.85 -20.27
CA CYS A 6 -19.21 -6.01 -18.82
C CYS A 6 -20.22 -5.09 -18.14
N PRO A 7 -21.03 -5.58 -17.20
CA PRO A 7 -21.98 -4.73 -16.50
C PRO A 7 -21.31 -3.65 -15.62
N VAL A 8 -19.99 -3.76 -15.39
CA VAL A 8 -19.27 -2.87 -14.47
C VAL A 8 -18.33 -1.89 -15.19
N CYS A 9 -17.71 -2.29 -16.30
CA CYS A 9 -16.75 -1.46 -17.03
C CYS A 9 -17.01 -1.38 -18.54
N GLU A 10 -18.10 -1.99 -19.02
CA GLU A 10 -18.51 -2.04 -20.44
C GLU A 10 -17.50 -2.67 -21.41
N ALA A 11 -16.38 -3.21 -20.93
CA ALA A 11 -15.43 -3.98 -21.73
C ALA A 11 -16.11 -5.17 -22.41
N ALA A 12 -15.69 -5.53 -23.62
CA ALA A 12 -16.24 -6.67 -24.34
C ALA A 12 -15.95 -8.00 -23.61
N LEU A 13 -16.94 -8.89 -23.51
CA LEU A 13 -16.79 -10.20 -22.89
C LEU A 13 -16.70 -11.31 -23.93
N ALA A 14 -15.93 -12.34 -23.57
CA ALA A 14 -16.01 -13.64 -24.23
C ALA A 14 -17.40 -14.26 -24.00
N ALA A 15 -17.84 -15.13 -24.92
CA ALA A 15 -19.23 -15.59 -25.07
C ALA A 15 -19.89 -16.26 -23.84
N ASP A 16 -19.10 -16.61 -22.82
CA ASP A 16 -19.55 -17.26 -21.58
C ASP A 16 -19.04 -16.57 -20.29
N ALA A 17 -18.37 -15.43 -20.39
CA ALA A 17 -17.91 -14.69 -19.22
C ALA A 17 -19.04 -13.81 -18.65
N VAL A 18 -19.15 -13.71 -17.32
CA VAL A 18 -20.10 -12.82 -16.63
C VAL A 18 -19.47 -11.46 -16.29
N LEU A 19 -18.15 -11.44 -16.08
CA LEU A 19 -17.34 -10.27 -15.73
C LEU A 19 -16.09 -10.23 -16.59
N CYS A 20 -15.58 -9.02 -16.84
CA CYS A 20 -14.27 -8.84 -17.44
C CYS A 20 -13.17 -9.43 -16.53
N ILE A 21 -12.05 -9.90 -17.09
CA ILE A 21 -10.95 -10.52 -16.31
C ILE A 21 -10.48 -9.59 -15.19
N GLU A 22 -10.36 -8.30 -15.50
CA GLU A 22 -9.97 -7.26 -14.54
C GLU A 22 -11.00 -7.10 -13.41
N CYS A 23 -12.29 -7.07 -13.76
CA CYS A 23 -13.41 -6.95 -12.84
C CYS A 23 -13.53 -8.16 -11.90
N GLY A 24 -13.35 -9.37 -12.46
CA GLY A 24 -13.32 -10.62 -11.70
C GLY A 24 -12.13 -10.69 -10.75
N TYR A 25 -10.96 -10.25 -11.20
CA TYR A 25 -9.75 -10.17 -10.38
C TYR A 25 -9.90 -9.20 -9.19
N HIS A 26 -10.60 -8.08 -9.39
CA HIS A 26 -10.92 -7.16 -8.30
C HIS A 26 -11.94 -7.74 -7.30
N LEU A 27 -12.96 -8.47 -7.79
CA LEU A 27 -13.94 -9.17 -6.96
C LEU A 27 -13.32 -10.27 -6.08
N GLU A 28 -12.42 -11.07 -6.65
CA GLU A 28 -11.72 -12.16 -5.93
C GLU A 28 -10.85 -11.64 -4.79
N ARG A 29 -10.25 -10.44 -4.94
CA ARG A 29 -9.47 -9.77 -3.89
C ARG A 29 -10.32 -9.06 -2.83
N GLY A 30 -11.65 -9.21 -2.86
CA GLY A 30 -12.57 -8.54 -1.94
C GLY A 30 -12.64 -7.02 -2.14
N GLN A 31 -12.18 -6.52 -3.29
CA GLN A 31 -12.31 -5.11 -3.65
C GLN A 31 -13.72 -4.89 -4.21
N ARG A 32 -14.44 -3.89 -3.67
CA ARG A 32 -15.70 -3.44 -4.26
C ARG A 32 -15.37 -2.82 -5.61
N VAL A 33 -15.75 -3.47 -6.70
CA VAL A 33 -15.67 -2.90 -8.06
C VAL A 33 -16.64 -1.72 -8.09
N ARG A 34 -16.13 -0.52 -7.84
CA ARG A 34 -16.92 0.71 -7.84
C ARG A 34 -17.14 1.13 -9.28
N ALA A 35 -18.25 0.69 -9.84
CA ALA A 35 -18.95 1.43 -10.87
C ALA A 35 -20.43 1.41 -10.54
N GLU A 36 -20.82 1.98 -9.39
CA GLU A 36 -22.19 2.40 -9.10
C GLU A 36 -22.22 2.97 -7.67
N THR A 37 -22.36 4.28 -7.55
CA THR A 37 -22.94 4.92 -6.36
C THR A 37 -23.23 6.39 -6.63
N SER A 38 -22.70 7.00 -7.70
CA SER A 38 -23.18 8.31 -8.15
C SER A 38 -24.41 8.17 -9.04
N ALA A 39 -24.41 7.28 -10.04
CA ALA A 39 -25.53 7.12 -10.97
C ALA A 39 -26.80 6.54 -10.30
N THR A 40 -26.67 5.49 -9.48
CA THR A 40 -27.80 4.87 -8.76
C THR A 40 -28.37 5.78 -7.68
N ARG A 41 -27.51 6.46 -6.91
CA ARG A 41 -27.94 7.44 -5.89
C ARG A 41 -28.51 8.71 -6.50
N ARG A 42 -28.05 9.10 -7.71
CA ARG A 42 -28.63 10.18 -8.52
C ARG A 42 -30.01 9.78 -9.05
N ARG A 43 -30.20 8.53 -9.48
CA ARG A 43 -31.50 7.99 -9.91
C ARG A 43 -32.49 7.96 -8.75
N GLU A 44 -32.05 7.47 -7.59
CA GLU A 44 -32.84 7.42 -6.35
C GLU A 44 -33.18 8.82 -5.80
N ALA A 45 -32.28 9.81 -5.97
CA ALA A 45 -32.54 11.21 -5.62
C ALA A 45 -33.47 11.94 -6.62
N LEU A 46 -33.39 11.63 -7.93
CA LEU A 46 -34.31 12.14 -8.95
C LEU A 46 -35.71 11.54 -8.80
N ASP A 47 -35.80 10.25 -8.45
CA ASP A 47 -37.06 9.56 -8.19
C ASP A 47 -37.75 10.12 -6.92
N ALA A 48 -36.99 10.67 -5.96
CA ALA A 48 -37.52 11.29 -4.74
C ALA A 48 -38.05 12.73 -4.95
N ASN A 49 -37.50 13.50 -5.90
CA ASN A 49 -38.02 14.82 -6.26
C ASN A 49 -37.60 15.24 -7.70
N PRO A 50 -38.49 15.10 -8.69
CA PRO A 50 -38.20 15.44 -10.09
C PRO A 50 -37.88 16.91 -10.36
N TYR A 51 -38.18 17.80 -9.42
CA TYR A 51 -38.00 19.25 -9.56
C TYR A 51 -36.84 19.80 -8.71
N ALA A 52 -36.04 18.93 -8.07
CA ALA A 52 -34.84 19.38 -7.38
C ALA A 52 -33.90 20.01 -8.41
N PRO A 53 -33.43 21.25 -8.20
CA PRO A 53 -32.42 21.83 -9.07
C PRO A 53 -31.21 20.89 -9.06
N ILE A 54 -30.74 20.51 -10.25
CA ILE A 54 -29.48 19.78 -10.42
C ILE A 54 -28.39 20.76 -10.01
N ALA A 55 -28.16 20.89 -8.70
CA ALA A 55 -26.92 21.42 -8.23
C ALA A 55 -25.87 20.46 -8.79
N ASP A 56 -25.02 20.96 -9.66
CA ASP A 56 -23.70 20.40 -9.90
C ASP A 56 -22.96 20.50 -8.56
N VAL A 57 -23.37 19.66 -7.61
CA VAL A 57 -22.57 19.32 -6.46
C VAL A 57 -21.43 18.56 -7.10
N GLU A 58 -20.39 19.29 -7.50
CA GLU A 58 -19.08 18.69 -7.67
C GLU A 58 -18.91 17.80 -6.45
N PRO A 59 -18.77 16.47 -6.63
CA PRO A 59 -18.58 15.62 -5.48
C PRO A 59 -17.42 16.23 -4.73
N ILE A 60 -17.64 16.61 -3.47
CA ILE A 60 -16.57 16.96 -2.55
C ILE A 60 -15.74 15.70 -2.46
N ASP A 61 -14.78 15.60 -3.38
CA ASP A 61 -13.91 14.46 -3.50
C ASP A 61 -12.84 14.70 -2.45
N ASP A 62 -13.19 14.44 -1.19
CA ASP A 62 -12.28 14.43 -0.05
C ASP A 62 -11.05 13.53 -0.33
N ARG A 63 -11.09 12.69 -1.39
CA ARG A 63 -9.94 11.92 -1.88
C ARG A 63 -8.91 12.76 -2.63
N LYS A 64 -9.28 13.86 -3.28
CA LYS A 64 -8.30 14.76 -3.93
C LYS A 64 -7.31 15.33 -2.92
N GLN A 65 -7.74 15.56 -1.68
CA GLN A 65 -6.90 16.13 -0.63
C GLN A 65 -5.82 15.16 -0.11
N TYR A 66 -5.98 13.85 -0.34
CA TYR A 66 -5.01 12.82 0.06
C TYR A 66 -4.43 12.05 -1.13
N ARG A 67 -4.55 12.62 -2.33
CA ARG A 67 -3.90 12.11 -3.53
C ARG A 67 -2.38 12.29 -3.38
N LEU A 68 -1.61 11.28 -3.76
CA LEU A 68 -0.16 11.35 -3.67
C LEU A 68 0.35 12.40 -4.67
N ASP A 69 0.81 13.54 -4.13
CA ASP A 69 1.50 14.59 -4.90
C ASP A 69 2.90 14.09 -5.35
N ASP A 70 3.43 14.65 -6.44
CA ASP A 70 4.75 14.32 -7.01
C ASP A 70 5.85 14.40 -5.94
N GLN A 71 5.81 15.45 -5.11
CA GLN A 71 6.77 15.62 -4.02
C GLN A 71 6.65 14.50 -2.97
N SER A 72 5.42 14.07 -2.66
CA SER A 72 5.17 13.00 -1.69
C SER A 72 5.55 11.64 -2.25
N ALA A 73 5.33 11.42 -3.55
CA ALA A 73 5.76 10.23 -4.28
C ALA A 73 7.30 10.11 -4.30
N GLN A 74 8.02 11.20 -4.54
CA GLN A 74 9.49 11.21 -4.47
C GLN A 74 10.01 10.86 -3.06
N ARG A 75 9.37 11.40 -2.01
CA ARG A 75 9.72 11.04 -0.63
C ARG A 75 9.44 9.57 -0.32
N ALA A 76 8.30 9.05 -0.76
CA ALA A 76 7.97 7.63 -0.60
C ALA A 76 8.98 6.73 -1.34
N LYS A 77 9.38 7.11 -2.55
CA LYS A 77 10.43 6.45 -3.32
C LYS A 77 11.76 6.45 -2.59
N ALA A 78 12.21 7.60 -2.07
CA ALA A 78 13.45 7.70 -1.31
C ALA A 78 13.44 6.78 -0.07
N ILE A 79 12.31 6.70 0.65
CA ILE A 79 12.16 5.80 1.81
C ILE A 79 12.25 4.32 1.37
N ALA A 80 11.67 3.97 0.22
CA ALA A 80 11.69 2.61 -0.30
C ALA A 80 13.08 2.18 -0.80
N ASP A 81 13.76 3.07 -1.54
CA ASP A 81 15.12 2.84 -2.03
C ASP A 81 16.13 2.79 -0.86
N ASP A 82 15.99 3.67 0.14
CA ASP A 82 16.79 3.63 1.38
C ASP A 82 16.61 2.30 2.12
N ALA A 83 15.38 1.77 2.19
CA ALA A 83 15.12 0.49 2.87
C ALA A 83 15.89 -0.67 2.23
N PHE A 84 15.99 -0.68 0.90
CA PHE A 84 16.75 -1.69 0.17
C PHE A 84 18.25 -1.58 0.45
N ALA A 85 18.82 -0.38 0.29
CA ALA A 85 20.23 -0.12 0.56
C ALA A 85 20.59 -0.45 2.01
N PHE A 86 19.75 -0.02 2.96
CA PHE A 86 19.95 -0.27 4.38
C PHE A 86 19.89 -1.75 4.73
N SER A 87 18.86 -2.49 4.28
CA SER A 87 18.75 -3.92 4.57
C SER A 87 19.94 -4.72 4.02
N THR A 88 20.41 -4.37 2.83
CA THR A 88 21.60 -5.00 2.22
C THR A 88 22.86 -4.66 3.00
N THR A 89 23.03 -3.39 3.40
CA THR A 89 24.17 -2.96 4.22
C THR A 89 24.16 -3.63 5.59
N LEU A 90 23.00 -3.72 6.23
CA LEU A 90 22.84 -4.38 7.52
C LEU A 90 23.19 -5.87 7.41
N LEU A 91 22.73 -6.58 6.37
CA LEU A 91 23.08 -7.98 6.13
C LEU A 91 24.60 -8.16 6.02
N LEU A 92 25.28 -7.30 5.26
CA LEU A 92 26.73 -7.33 5.10
C LEU A 92 27.44 -7.03 6.44
N VAL A 93 26.99 -6.01 7.17
CA VAL A 93 27.53 -5.68 8.49
C VAL A 93 27.33 -6.83 9.47
N LEU A 94 26.24 -7.59 9.38
CA LEU A 94 25.98 -8.78 10.21
C LEU A 94 27.04 -9.83 9.98
N LEU A 95 27.31 -10.09 8.70
CA LEU A 95 28.21 -11.12 8.26
C LEU A 95 29.66 -10.80 8.64
N PHE A 96 30.02 -9.51 8.61
CA PHE A 96 31.42 -9.09 8.72
C PHE A 96 31.79 -8.38 10.03
N MET A 97 30.87 -7.68 10.74
CA MET A 97 31.23 -6.80 11.87
C MET A 97 30.11 -6.63 12.92
N CYS A 98 30.30 -7.19 14.12
CA CYS A 98 29.32 -7.20 15.22
C CYS A 98 29.00 -5.86 15.94
N PRO A 99 29.87 -4.83 16.03
CA PRO A 99 29.57 -3.66 16.87
C PRO A 99 28.68 -2.60 16.21
N PHE A 100 28.59 -2.57 14.87
CA PHE A 100 27.84 -1.53 14.14
C PHE A 100 26.31 -1.59 14.34
N TRP A 101 25.81 -2.69 14.89
CA TRP A 101 24.41 -2.97 15.13
C TRP A 101 23.76 -1.97 16.08
N VAL A 102 24.51 -1.52 17.09
CA VAL A 102 24.04 -0.58 18.12
C VAL A 102 23.66 0.77 17.51
N LEU A 103 24.36 1.22 16.46
CA LEU A 103 24.06 2.46 15.75
C LEU A 103 23.01 2.26 14.65
N ALA A 104 23.00 1.09 14.01
CA ALA A 104 22.09 0.79 12.91
C ALA A 104 20.64 0.62 13.36
N VAL A 105 20.39 -0.02 14.50
CA VAL A 105 19.03 -0.27 15.03
C VAL A 105 18.24 1.02 15.31
N PRO A 106 18.74 2.02 16.06
CA PRO A 106 17.98 3.26 16.30
C PRO A 106 17.72 4.03 14.99
N TYR A 107 18.67 4.01 14.05
CA TYR A 107 18.47 4.59 12.73
C TYR A 107 17.34 3.89 11.96
N ALA A 108 17.32 2.55 11.95
CA ALA A 108 16.26 1.76 11.35
C ALA A 108 14.89 2.06 11.97
N ALA A 109 14.83 2.22 13.30
CA ALA A 109 13.59 2.54 14.02
C ALA A 109 13.03 3.91 13.62
N VAL A 110 13.88 4.95 13.49
CA VAL A 110 13.45 6.28 13.01
C VAL A 110 12.90 6.21 11.59
N ARG A 111 13.58 5.49 10.69
CA ARG A 111 13.11 5.29 9.31
C ARG A 111 11.80 4.51 9.24
N PHE A 112 11.64 3.50 10.08
CA PHE A 112 10.37 2.77 10.20
C PHE A 112 9.24 3.64 10.72
N ALA A 113 9.51 4.54 11.68
CA ALA A 113 8.53 5.51 12.15
C ALA A 113 8.10 6.48 11.04
N MET A 114 9.05 6.95 10.21
CA MET A 114 8.77 7.79 9.04
C MET A 114 7.92 7.04 8.00
N TRP A 115 8.22 5.77 7.75
CA TRP A 115 7.39 4.89 6.91
C TRP A 115 5.97 4.76 7.48
N CYS A 116 5.82 4.53 8.78
CA CYS A 116 4.51 4.45 9.44
C CYS A 116 3.71 5.76 9.29
N HIS A 117 4.38 6.90 9.44
CA HIS A 117 3.75 8.21 9.26
C HIS A 117 3.23 8.41 7.83
N MET A 118 4.06 8.13 6.82
CA MET A 118 3.68 8.21 5.41
C MET A 118 2.53 7.26 5.07
N ARG A 119 2.58 6.01 5.57
CA ARG A 119 1.50 5.04 5.39
C ARG A 119 0.19 5.51 5.98
N ARG A 120 0.22 6.16 7.15
CA ARG A 120 -1.00 6.72 7.78
C ARG A 120 -1.53 7.90 6.98
N ARG A 121 -0.66 8.76 6.46
CA ARG A 121 -1.04 9.98 5.73
C ARG A 121 -1.62 9.72 4.35
N TYR A 122 -1.08 8.74 3.61
CA TYR A 122 -1.49 8.48 2.23
C TYR A 122 -2.14 7.09 2.10
N PRO A 123 -3.47 7.01 1.92
CA PRO A 123 -4.16 5.73 1.77
C PRO A 123 -3.76 5.00 0.48
N GLU A 124 -3.34 5.73 -0.55
CA GLU A 124 -2.84 5.17 -1.83
C GLU A 124 -1.60 4.28 -1.64
N LEU A 125 -0.78 4.55 -0.62
CA LEU A 125 0.37 3.70 -0.28
C LEU A 125 -0.02 2.41 0.44
N ARG A 126 -1.25 2.28 0.96
CA ARG A 126 -1.72 1.06 1.63
C ARG A 126 -2.40 0.10 0.68
N GLN A 127 -3.05 0.64 -0.35
CA GLN A 127 -3.81 -0.11 -1.34
C GLN A 127 -3.32 0.34 -2.71
N PRO A 128 -2.27 -0.30 -3.26
CA PRO A 128 -1.77 0.03 -4.58
C PRO A 128 -2.91 -0.15 -5.58
N ASN A 129 -3.41 0.96 -6.11
CA ASN A 129 -4.39 0.95 -7.18
C ASN A 129 -3.63 0.84 -8.50
N SER A 130 -3.89 -0.20 -9.29
CA SER A 130 -3.25 -0.41 -10.60
C SER A 130 -3.46 0.76 -11.56
N LEU A 131 -4.53 1.53 -11.35
CA LEU A 131 -4.87 2.69 -12.18
C LEU A 131 -4.13 3.98 -11.77
N SER A 132 -3.36 3.99 -10.67
CA SER A 132 -2.59 5.18 -10.29
C SER A 132 -1.20 5.16 -10.94
N PRO A 133 -0.66 6.32 -11.36
CA PRO A 133 0.69 6.40 -11.95
C PRO A 133 1.79 6.03 -10.94
N TYR A 134 1.45 5.93 -9.65
CA TYR A 134 2.36 5.60 -8.56
C TYR A 134 2.19 4.17 -8.03
N ALA A 135 1.49 3.30 -8.75
CA ALA A 135 1.24 1.91 -8.34
C ALA A 135 2.54 1.17 -8.01
N ASP A 136 3.57 1.31 -8.85
CA ASP A 136 4.88 0.68 -8.64
C ASP A 136 5.56 1.18 -7.35
N ILE A 137 5.50 2.49 -7.09
CA ILE A 137 6.06 3.08 -5.86
C ILE A 137 5.34 2.54 -4.63
N ALA A 138 4.01 2.39 -4.68
CA ALA A 138 3.23 1.85 -3.57
C ALA A 138 3.58 0.38 -3.27
N VAL A 139 3.82 -0.44 -4.30
CA VAL A 139 4.28 -1.83 -4.13
C VAL A 139 5.66 -1.87 -3.46
N ARG A 140 6.63 -1.11 -3.99
CA ARG A 140 7.99 -1.03 -3.41
C ARG A 140 7.97 -0.48 -1.98
N PHE A 141 7.05 0.43 -1.69
CA PHE A 141 6.85 0.99 -0.36
C PHE A 141 6.26 -0.03 0.63
N ASP A 142 5.36 -0.93 0.21
CA ASP A 142 4.88 -2.00 1.08
C ASP A 142 5.95 -3.10 1.29
N GLU A 143 6.77 -3.40 0.28
CA GLU A 143 7.93 -4.29 0.46
C GLU A 143 8.93 -3.77 1.49
N ALA A 144 9.15 -2.45 1.52
CA ALA A 144 10.03 -1.80 2.50
C ALA A 144 9.62 -2.12 3.94
N ARG A 145 8.33 -2.36 4.21
CA ARG A 145 7.82 -2.79 5.53
C ARG A 145 8.53 -4.04 6.03
N ASN A 146 8.52 -5.08 5.20
CA ASN A 146 9.07 -6.38 5.59
C ASN A 146 10.59 -6.23 5.81
N ARG A 147 11.27 -5.45 4.97
CA ARG A 147 12.71 -5.17 5.12
C ARG A 147 13.03 -4.45 6.44
N TYR A 148 12.26 -3.44 6.83
CA TYR A 148 12.47 -2.77 8.12
C TYR A 148 12.18 -3.72 9.31
N LEU A 149 11.14 -4.55 9.22
CA LEU A 149 10.83 -5.53 10.25
C LEU A 149 11.97 -6.56 10.41
N PHE A 150 12.51 -7.06 9.30
CA PHE A 150 13.70 -7.91 9.33
C PHE A 150 14.91 -7.17 9.89
N ALA A 151 15.14 -5.94 9.45
CA ALA A 151 16.29 -5.14 9.86
C ALA A 151 16.29 -4.79 11.36
N ILE A 152 15.13 -4.74 12.01
CA ILE A 152 15.02 -4.49 13.47
C ILE A 152 14.94 -5.81 14.24
N GLY A 153 14.11 -6.74 13.77
CA GLY A 153 13.81 -7.99 14.47
C GLY A 153 14.98 -8.98 14.47
N PHE A 154 15.71 -9.08 13.36
CA PHE A 154 16.85 -9.99 13.26
C PHE A 154 18.00 -9.65 14.23
N PRO A 155 18.48 -8.39 14.34
CA PRO A 155 19.41 -7.98 15.40
C PRO A 155 19.01 -8.42 16.80
N ALA A 156 17.74 -8.18 17.16
CA ALA A 156 17.22 -8.47 18.49
C ALA A 156 17.21 -9.98 18.77
N LEU A 157 16.83 -10.78 17.76
CA LEU A 157 16.89 -12.24 17.84
C LEU A 157 18.32 -12.74 18.06
N VAL A 158 19.29 -12.25 17.27
CA VAL A 158 20.70 -12.64 17.41
C VAL A 158 21.25 -12.25 18.77
N ALA A 159 20.98 -11.02 19.25
CA ALA A 159 21.41 -10.57 20.57
C ALA A 159 20.83 -11.45 21.69
N ALA A 160 19.55 -11.84 21.59
CA ALA A 160 18.92 -12.74 22.55
C ALA A 160 19.57 -14.14 22.55
N LEU A 161 19.86 -14.70 21.37
CA LEU A 161 20.52 -16.00 21.23
C LEU A 161 21.95 -15.98 21.80
N VAL A 162 22.72 -14.94 21.50
CA VAL A 162 24.07 -14.78 22.06
C VAL A 162 24.01 -14.64 23.58
N GLY A 163 23.08 -13.85 24.11
CA GLY A 163 22.88 -13.71 25.56
C GLY A 163 22.54 -15.04 26.24
N LEU A 164 21.66 -15.85 25.63
CA LEU A 164 21.32 -17.18 26.12
C LEU A 164 22.52 -18.14 26.11
N LEU A 165 23.32 -18.14 25.04
CA LEU A 165 24.53 -18.96 24.94
C LEU A 165 25.58 -18.58 26.00
N VAL A 166 25.79 -17.28 26.22
CA VAL A 166 26.71 -16.79 27.27
C VAL A 166 26.22 -17.21 28.65
N ALA A 167 24.93 -17.05 28.94
CA ALA A 167 24.34 -17.45 30.22
C ALA A 167 24.37 -18.97 30.46
N ALA A 168 24.28 -19.77 29.39
CA ALA A 168 24.40 -21.23 29.46
C ALA A 168 25.83 -21.68 29.75
N ASN A 169 26.83 -21.05 29.13
CA ASN A 169 28.25 -21.39 29.34
C ASN A 169 28.82 -20.87 30.67
N SER A 170 28.16 -19.92 31.34
CA SER A 170 28.62 -19.36 32.62
C SER A 170 28.17 -20.17 33.85
N ARG A 171 27.45 -21.29 33.66
CA ARG A 171 26.98 -22.20 34.71
C ARG A 171 27.79 -23.48 34.72
#